data_AF-A0A352S0M3-F1
#
_entry.id   AF-A0A352S0M3-F1
#
_cell.length_a   1.000
_cell.length_b   1.000
_cell.length_c   1.000
_cell.angle_alpha   90.00
_cell.angle_beta   90.00
_cell.angle_gamma   90.00
#
_symmetry.space_group_name_H-M   'P 1'
#
loop_
_entity.id
_entity.type
_entity.pdbx_description
1 polymer ?
#
loop_
_entity_poly.entity_id
_entity_poly.type
_entity_poly.pdbx_seq_one_letter_code
_entity_poly.pdbx_strand_id
1 'polypeptide(L)'
;MTQQENTAQHRARDAVIHTLPLYEMARMRAATCPRRDHTGRFAGDGPESTLRWVNHVIRPRQLLGPQHRQVVTPNNDTLYTNAWIDLSRGPVVLEVPDFNGRYYVLGLLDFYTNPFGYIGSRTTGTSAGRFLLHGPDWHGTVPAGMQAVACPTNAVWMIGRLLVDGEADLPVVHALQDAIALRQLDGSLAAFAFDVAMQPEEHLGDARRFAEVVNRVVGENPPLGAEAAEIAAFAEVGIGHGIVPTPQQIDLLDAALRGVLADLAKPQPSDMGGGWAMSVDVRESFGSNYLQRALVARNYIGALGVQEAMYVMADRGGDGEPLD
;
A
#
# COMPACT_ATOMS: atom_id res chain seq x y z
N MET A 1 -38.95 2.71 -0.72
CA MET A 1 -37.95 1.63 -0.74
C MET A 1 -38.45 0.49 0.11
N THR A 2 -38.35 -0.73 -0.38
CA THR A 2 -38.66 -1.95 0.39
C THR A 2 -37.55 -2.23 1.41
N GLN A 3 -37.83 -3.00 2.46
CA GLN A 3 -36.81 -3.35 3.47
C GLN A 3 -35.60 -4.07 2.84
N GLN A 4 -35.84 -4.86 1.79
CA GLN A 4 -34.83 -5.60 1.04
C GLN A 4 -33.93 -4.68 0.19
N GLU A 5 -34.50 -3.65 -0.46
CA GLU A 5 -33.72 -2.61 -1.16
C GLU A 5 -32.80 -1.85 -0.19
N ASN A 6 -33.30 -1.53 1.01
CA ASN A 6 -32.52 -0.83 2.02
C ASN A 6 -31.36 -1.71 2.56
N THR A 7 -31.57 -3.02 2.69
CA THR A 7 -30.50 -3.97 3.06
C THR A 7 -29.42 -4.09 1.97
N ALA A 8 -29.82 -4.16 0.69
CA ALA A 8 -28.86 -4.25 -0.42
C ALA A 8 -28.01 -2.97 -0.55
N GLN A 9 -28.61 -1.79 -0.34
CA GLN A 9 -27.89 -0.51 -0.37
C GLN A 9 -26.86 -0.40 0.75
N HIS A 10 -27.23 -0.76 2.00
CA HIS A 10 -26.27 -0.78 3.11
C HIS A 10 -25.13 -1.76 2.83
N ARG A 11 -25.42 -2.97 2.35
CA ARG A 11 -24.40 -3.96 2.01
C ARG A 11 -23.46 -3.49 0.90
N ALA A 12 -23.98 -2.84 -0.14
CA ALA A 12 -23.15 -2.27 -1.22
C ALA A 12 -22.23 -1.17 -0.68
N ARG A 13 -22.72 -0.34 0.24
CA ARG A 13 -21.91 0.67 0.92
C ARG A 13 -20.81 0.04 1.78
N ASP A 14 -21.13 -0.97 2.56
CA ASP A 14 -20.15 -1.69 3.38
C ASP A 14 -19.09 -2.37 2.50
N ALA A 15 -19.51 -2.99 1.38
CA ALA A 15 -18.60 -3.59 0.41
C ALA A 15 -17.61 -2.54 -0.13
N VAL A 16 -18.10 -1.38 -0.57
CA VAL A 16 -17.25 -0.29 -1.07
C VAL A 16 -16.29 0.20 0.02
N ILE A 17 -16.76 0.47 1.24
CA ILE A 17 -15.89 0.93 2.34
C ILE A 17 -14.80 -0.10 2.61
N HIS A 18 -15.18 -1.37 2.68
CA HIS A 18 -14.29 -2.47 3.00
C HIS A 18 -13.20 -2.68 1.94
N THR A 19 -13.56 -2.58 0.65
CA THR A 19 -12.68 -2.91 -0.47
C THR A 19 -12.09 -1.70 -1.19
N LEU A 20 -12.45 -0.47 -0.83
CA LEU A 20 -11.79 0.73 -1.34
C LEU A 20 -10.26 0.69 -1.20
N PRO A 21 -9.68 0.21 -0.08
CA PRO A 21 -8.23 0.07 0.04
C PRO A 21 -7.58 -0.81 -1.03
N LEU A 22 -8.27 -1.87 -1.47
CA LEU A 22 -7.77 -2.78 -2.50
C LEU A 22 -7.67 -2.06 -3.86
N TYR A 23 -8.66 -1.26 -4.21
CA TYR A 23 -8.63 -0.46 -5.44
C TYR A 23 -7.50 0.58 -5.39
N GLU A 24 -7.36 1.28 -4.27
CA GLU A 24 -6.30 2.27 -4.08
C GLU A 24 -4.90 1.65 -4.12
N MET A 25 -4.72 0.44 -3.57
CA MET A 25 -3.47 -0.32 -3.67
C MET A 25 -3.17 -0.77 -5.10
N ALA A 26 -4.18 -1.21 -5.86
CA ALA A 26 -4.02 -1.55 -7.27
C ALA A 26 -3.60 -0.32 -8.10
N ARG A 27 -4.25 0.83 -7.86
CA ARG A 27 -3.91 2.12 -8.50
C ARG A 27 -2.49 2.54 -8.14
N MET A 28 -2.12 2.46 -6.87
CA MET A 28 -0.77 2.82 -6.42
C MET A 28 0.29 1.88 -7.00
N ARG A 29 0.01 0.57 -7.09
CA ARG A 29 0.87 -0.42 -7.76
C ARG A 29 1.06 -0.08 -9.24
N ALA A 30 -0.01 0.24 -9.95
CA ALA A 30 0.06 0.62 -11.36
C ALA A 30 0.89 1.88 -11.59
N ALA A 31 0.75 2.88 -10.72
CA ALA A 31 1.41 4.18 -10.80
C ALA A 31 2.88 4.15 -10.37
N THR A 32 3.24 3.29 -9.42
CA THR A 32 4.58 3.32 -8.80
C THR A 32 5.45 2.11 -9.12
N CYS A 33 4.91 1.00 -9.64
CA CYS A 33 5.79 -0.06 -10.16
C CYS A 33 6.58 0.44 -11.39
N PRO A 34 7.86 0.07 -11.52
CA PRO A 34 8.68 0.53 -12.62
C PRO A 34 8.29 -0.20 -13.92
N ARG A 35 8.27 0.57 -15.02
CA ARG A 35 8.10 0.02 -16.37
C ARG A 35 9.37 -0.63 -16.92
N ARG A 36 10.54 -0.32 -16.36
CA ARG A 36 11.85 -0.84 -16.77
C ARG A 36 12.55 -1.54 -15.61
N ASP A 37 13.32 -2.58 -15.89
CA ASP A 37 14.21 -3.20 -14.92
C ASP A 37 15.53 -2.42 -14.77
N HIS A 38 16.46 -2.95 -13.97
CA HIS A 38 17.77 -2.34 -13.72
C HIS A 38 18.66 -2.29 -14.98
N THR A 39 18.33 -3.05 -16.02
CA THR A 39 19.04 -3.03 -17.31
C THR A 39 18.41 -2.06 -18.31
N GLY A 40 17.28 -1.44 -17.94
CA GLY A 40 16.50 -0.56 -18.79
C GLY A 40 15.50 -1.29 -19.70
N ARG A 41 15.33 -2.62 -19.56
CA ARG A 41 14.39 -3.40 -20.38
C ARG A 41 12.95 -3.17 -19.92
N PHE A 42 12.06 -2.90 -20.87
CA PHE A 42 10.63 -2.72 -20.58
C PHE A 42 9.96 -4.02 -20.15
N ALA A 43 9.01 -3.92 -19.22
CA ALA A 43 8.19 -5.05 -18.77
C ALA A 43 7.17 -5.51 -19.84
N GLY A 44 6.78 -4.63 -20.76
CA GLY A 44 5.90 -4.96 -21.88
C GLY A 44 6.10 -4.05 -23.07
N ASP A 45 5.30 -4.25 -24.11
CA ASP A 45 5.65 -3.86 -25.47
C ASP A 45 5.23 -2.44 -25.88
N GLY A 46 4.55 -1.69 -25.00
CA GLY A 46 4.05 -0.36 -25.31
C GLY A 46 3.54 0.45 -24.11
N PRO A 47 3.17 1.72 -24.32
CA PRO A 47 2.71 2.63 -23.25
C PRO A 47 1.41 2.17 -22.59
N GLU A 48 0.56 1.47 -23.35
CA GLU A 48 -0.70 0.84 -22.91
C GLU A 48 -0.49 -0.51 -22.22
N SER A 49 0.74 -0.99 -22.09
CA SER A 49 0.98 -2.24 -21.36
C SER A 49 0.69 -2.04 -19.88
N THR A 50 -0.07 -2.95 -19.29
CA THR A 50 -0.25 -3.06 -17.83
C THR A 50 0.86 -3.87 -17.16
N LEU A 51 1.83 -4.39 -17.93
CA LEU A 51 2.98 -5.10 -17.37
C LEU A 51 3.91 -4.11 -16.64
N ARG A 52 4.33 -4.49 -15.43
CA ARG A 52 5.30 -3.77 -14.61
C ARG A 52 6.29 -4.76 -13.99
N TRP A 53 7.46 -4.28 -13.58
CA TRP A 53 8.41 -5.10 -12.83
C TRP A 53 8.06 -5.09 -11.33
N VAL A 54 7.63 -6.24 -10.80
CA VAL A 54 7.50 -6.46 -9.35
C VAL A 54 8.77 -7.09 -8.80
N ASN A 55 8.90 -7.20 -7.48
CA ASN A 55 10.12 -7.65 -6.80
C ASN A 55 11.37 -6.87 -7.22
N HIS A 56 11.16 -5.58 -7.53
CA HIS A 56 12.17 -4.66 -8.01
C HIS A 56 12.24 -3.45 -7.09
N VAL A 57 13.42 -3.19 -6.52
CA VAL A 57 13.66 -2.06 -5.64
C VAL A 57 13.84 -0.79 -6.47
N ILE A 58 12.96 0.18 -6.27
CA ILE A 58 12.98 1.51 -6.87
C ILE A 58 13.70 2.44 -5.92
N ARG A 59 14.64 3.22 -6.47
CA ARG A 59 15.57 4.04 -5.71
C ARG A 59 15.52 5.49 -6.20
N PRO A 60 14.45 6.26 -5.91
CA PRO A 60 14.47 7.70 -6.15
C PRO A 60 15.71 8.32 -5.50
N ARG A 61 16.46 9.09 -6.28
CA ARG A 61 17.75 9.67 -5.86
C ARG A 61 17.66 11.10 -5.36
N GLN A 62 16.46 11.67 -5.41
CA GLN A 62 16.18 13.05 -5.05
C GLN A 62 15.21 13.07 -3.87
N LEU A 63 15.43 14.02 -2.97
CA LEU A 63 14.47 14.36 -1.94
C LEU A 63 13.18 14.87 -2.59
N LEU A 64 12.03 14.47 -2.05
CA LEU A 64 10.75 14.91 -2.58
C LEU A 64 10.47 16.35 -2.13
N GLY A 65 10.58 17.30 -3.06
CA GLY A 65 10.11 18.68 -2.87
C GLY A 65 8.62 18.89 -3.16
N PRO A 66 8.08 20.10 -2.93
CA PRO A 66 6.66 20.46 -3.07
C PRO A 66 6.02 20.19 -4.45
N GLN A 67 6.84 19.99 -5.48
CA GLN A 67 6.45 19.67 -6.86
C GLN A 67 6.02 18.21 -7.05
N HIS A 68 6.37 17.31 -6.13
CA HIS A 68 6.02 15.89 -6.23
C HIS A 68 4.61 15.62 -5.68
N ARG A 69 3.66 15.33 -6.57
CA ARG A 69 2.23 15.14 -6.24
C ARG A 69 1.83 13.67 -5.96
N GLN A 70 2.75 12.72 -6.10
CA GLN A 70 2.46 11.28 -5.99
C GLN A 70 2.33 10.79 -4.53
N VAL A 71 2.87 11.53 -3.57
CA VAL A 71 2.81 11.25 -2.13
C VAL A 71 2.17 12.44 -1.44
N VAL A 72 1.15 12.20 -0.61
CA VAL A 72 0.55 13.24 0.23
C VAL A 72 1.55 13.58 1.34
N THR A 73 1.87 14.86 1.52
CA THR A 73 2.85 15.38 2.50
C THR A 73 4.24 14.73 2.40
N PRO A 74 5.03 15.03 1.35
CA PRO A 74 6.36 14.43 1.18
C PRO A 74 7.31 14.82 2.33
N ASN A 75 7.92 13.79 2.93
CA ASN A 75 9.02 13.97 3.90
C ASN A 75 10.30 14.43 3.18
N ASN A 76 10.89 15.54 3.62
CA ASN A 76 12.15 16.08 3.08
C ASN A 76 13.40 15.61 3.84
N ASP A 77 13.24 14.88 4.94
CA ASP A 77 14.37 14.42 5.78
C ASP A 77 14.92 13.05 5.33
N THR A 78 14.27 12.40 4.36
CA THR A 78 14.60 11.02 3.96
C THR A 78 14.54 10.79 2.46
N LEU A 79 15.46 9.98 1.93
CA LEU A 79 15.28 9.39 0.60
C LEU A 79 14.35 8.19 0.69
N TYR A 80 13.38 8.16 -0.22
CA TYR A 80 12.47 7.04 -0.36
C TYR A 80 13.15 5.86 -1.06
N THR A 81 12.77 4.64 -0.67
CA THR A 81 13.02 3.41 -1.41
C THR A 81 11.70 2.69 -1.53
N ASN A 82 11.37 2.08 -2.67
CA ASN A 82 10.03 1.51 -2.87
C ASN A 82 10.12 0.13 -3.52
N ALA A 83 9.27 -0.81 -3.13
CA ALA A 83 9.08 -2.04 -3.90
C ALA A 83 7.67 -2.58 -3.75
N TRP A 84 7.12 -3.07 -4.85
CA TRP A 84 5.96 -3.96 -4.82
C TRP A 84 6.46 -5.38 -4.90
N ILE A 85 6.30 -6.11 -3.80
CA ILE A 85 6.79 -7.46 -3.63
C ILE A 85 5.65 -8.41 -3.95
N ASP A 86 5.87 -9.35 -4.86
CA ASP A 86 4.94 -10.41 -5.23
C ASP A 86 5.51 -11.75 -4.79
N LEU A 87 4.74 -12.44 -3.94
CA LEU A 87 5.09 -13.72 -3.29
C LEU A 87 4.30 -14.89 -3.90
N SER A 88 3.51 -14.65 -4.95
CA SER A 88 2.69 -15.69 -5.61
C SER A 88 3.53 -16.81 -6.23
N ARG A 89 4.81 -16.53 -6.52
CA ARG A 89 5.79 -17.49 -7.06
C ARG A 89 6.72 -18.10 -6.02
N GLY A 90 6.50 -17.81 -4.73
CA GLY A 90 7.34 -18.26 -3.62
C GLY A 90 7.96 -17.10 -2.83
N PRO A 91 8.74 -17.44 -1.78
CA PRO A 91 9.30 -16.44 -0.88
C PRO A 91 10.41 -15.61 -1.55
N VAL A 92 10.57 -14.38 -1.09
CA VAL A 92 11.58 -13.43 -1.56
C VAL A 92 12.50 -13.07 -0.39
N VAL A 93 13.80 -13.07 -0.63
CA VAL A 93 14.82 -12.63 0.32
C VAL A 93 15.07 -11.14 0.12
N LEU A 94 14.76 -10.33 1.13
CA LEU A 94 15.18 -8.95 1.23
C LEU A 94 16.53 -8.88 1.92
N GLU A 95 17.54 -8.39 1.19
CA GLU A 95 18.89 -8.14 1.70
C GLU A 95 19.03 -6.66 2.02
N VAL A 96 19.47 -6.37 3.24
CA VAL A 96 19.64 -5.00 3.76
C VAL A 96 21.10 -4.83 4.18
N PRO A 97 21.81 -3.79 3.72
CA PRO A 97 23.20 -3.55 4.13
C PRO A 97 23.29 -3.09 5.59
N ASP A 98 24.51 -2.98 6.10
CA ASP A 98 24.76 -2.28 7.35
C ASP A 98 24.53 -0.77 7.14
N PHE A 99 23.62 -0.20 7.92
CA PHE A 99 23.31 1.22 7.97
C PHE A 99 24.22 1.99 8.93
N ASN A 100 25.10 1.32 9.66
CA ASN A 100 26.11 1.91 10.55
C ASN A 100 25.50 2.94 11.52
N GLY A 101 24.39 2.57 12.17
CA GLY A 101 23.67 3.43 13.11
C GLY A 101 22.75 4.50 12.48
N ARG A 102 22.78 4.70 11.16
CA ARG A 102 21.86 5.62 10.46
C ARG A 102 20.41 5.17 10.63
N TYR A 103 19.51 6.15 10.81
CA TYR A 103 18.08 5.87 10.80
C TYR A 103 17.62 5.41 9.41
N TYR A 104 16.96 4.25 9.38
CA TYR A 104 16.17 3.82 8.24
C TYR A 104 14.98 2.99 8.72
N VAL A 105 13.95 2.95 7.88
CA VAL A 105 12.85 2.02 8.01
C VAL A 105 12.42 1.54 6.63
N LEU A 106 12.13 0.26 6.51
CA LEU A 106 11.40 -0.38 5.42
C LEU A 106 10.07 -0.86 6.01
N GLY A 107 9.04 -0.02 5.87
CA GLY A 107 7.68 -0.35 6.30
C GLY A 107 7.00 -1.27 5.29
N LEU A 108 6.28 -2.27 5.79
CA LEU A 108 5.58 -3.27 5.00
C LEU A 108 4.08 -3.13 5.18
N LEU A 109 3.36 -2.93 4.08
CA LEU A 109 1.90 -2.91 4.03
C LEU A 109 1.39 -4.14 3.28
N ASP A 110 0.34 -4.76 3.81
CA ASP A 110 -0.40 -5.79 3.08
C ASP A 110 -1.25 -5.13 1.99
N PHE A 111 -1.84 -5.94 1.10
CA PHE A 111 -2.64 -5.40 0.00
C PHE A 111 -3.95 -4.73 0.45
N TYR A 112 -4.34 -4.86 1.73
CA TYR A 112 -5.49 -4.19 2.35
C TYR A 112 -5.09 -2.86 3.02
N THR A 113 -3.86 -2.40 2.83
CA THR A 113 -3.25 -1.18 3.41
C THR A 113 -2.89 -1.25 4.89
N ASN A 114 -2.98 -2.42 5.53
CA ASN A 114 -2.55 -2.53 6.92
C ASN A 114 -1.01 -2.51 7.00
N PRO A 115 -0.40 -1.64 7.81
CA PRO A 115 1.03 -1.74 8.12
C PRO A 115 1.25 -2.92 9.07
N PHE A 116 1.85 -4.01 8.59
CA PHE A 116 2.00 -5.23 9.39
C PHE A 116 3.42 -5.49 9.89
N GLY A 117 4.42 -4.78 9.35
CA GLY A 117 5.81 -5.06 9.68
C GLY A 117 6.77 -3.93 9.33
N TYR A 118 7.91 -3.94 10.00
CA TYR A 118 8.99 -2.96 9.82
C TYR A 118 10.34 -3.65 9.89
N ILE A 119 11.22 -3.31 8.97
CA ILE A 119 12.64 -3.67 9.00
C ILE A 119 13.42 -2.38 9.05
N GLY A 120 14.17 -2.13 10.13
CA GLY A 120 14.73 -0.82 10.37
C GLY A 120 15.33 -0.65 11.74
N SER A 121 15.85 0.55 11.98
CA SER A 121 16.56 0.94 13.20
C SER A 121 15.80 0.61 14.49
N ARG A 122 14.46 0.73 14.49
CA ARG A 122 13.62 0.47 15.66
C ARG A 122 13.37 -1.01 15.93
N THR A 123 13.15 -1.83 14.90
CA THR A 123 12.64 -3.20 15.04
C THR A 123 13.66 -4.29 14.80
N THR A 124 14.67 -4.03 13.96
CA THR A 124 15.69 -5.03 13.57
C THR A 124 17.11 -4.53 13.80
N GLY A 125 17.29 -3.28 14.25
CA GLY A 125 18.59 -2.63 14.36
C GLY A 125 19.11 -2.15 13.01
N THR A 126 20.40 -1.80 12.96
CA THR A 126 21.03 -1.20 11.77
C THR A 126 22.07 -2.06 11.09
N SER A 127 22.45 -3.20 11.68
CA SER A 127 23.39 -4.13 11.06
C SER A 127 22.81 -4.80 9.81
N ALA A 128 23.70 -5.29 8.94
CA ALA A 128 23.29 -6.03 7.74
C ALA A 128 22.40 -7.23 8.10
N GLY A 129 21.37 -7.46 7.29
CA GLY A 129 20.36 -8.49 7.55
C GLY A 129 19.78 -9.10 6.28
N ARG A 130 19.28 -10.33 6.42
CA ARG A 130 18.55 -11.06 5.37
C ARG A 130 17.19 -11.47 5.91
N PHE A 131 16.14 -11.06 5.23
CA PHE A 131 14.76 -11.26 5.66
C PHE A 131 14.03 -12.09 4.61
N LEU A 132 13.51 -13.25 4.99
CA LEU A 132 12.73 -14.11 4.11
C LEU A 132 11.26 -13.71 4.21
N LEU A 133 10.78 -12.95 3.24
CA LEU A 133 9.37 -12.60 3.10
C LEU A 133 8.64 -13.76 2.43
N HIS A 134 7.57 -14.24 3.04
CA HIS A 134 6.80 -15.35 2.50
C HIS A 134 5.30 -15.09 2.60
N GLY A 135 4.56 -15.53 1.57
CA GLY A 135 3.11 -15.44 1.56
C GLY A 135 2.47 -16.40 2.57
N PRO A 136 1.14 -16.29 2.77
CA PRO A 136 0.40 -17.05 3.77
C PRO A 136 0.44 -18.57 3.55
N ASP A 137 0.56 -19.02 2.30
CA ASP A 137 0.52 -20.45 1.94
C ASP A 137 1.90 -21.13 1.96
N TRP A 138 2.96 -20.40 2.31
CA TRP A 138 4.31 -20.96 2.33
C TRP A 138 4.57 -21.74 3.63
N HIS A 139 5.01 -23.00 3.48
CA HIS A 139 5.32 -23.91 4.60
C HIS A 139 6.75 -24.48 4.53
N GLY A 140 7.65 -23.79 3.83
CA GLY A 140 9.04 -24.20 3.73
C GLY A 140 9.84 -23.96 5.00
N THR A 141 11.12 -24.32 4.96
CA THR A 141 12.07 -24.03 6.03
C THR A 141 12.80 -22.73 5.75
N VAL A 142 12.94 -21.89 6.77
CA VAL A 142 13.70 -20.64 6.70
C VAL A 142 15.19 -21.00 6.68
N PRO A 143 15.95 -20.60 5.63
CA PRO A 143 17.38 -20.87 5.60
C PRO A 143 18.13 -20.22 6.78
N ALA A 144 19.22 -20.85 7.21
CA ALA A 144 20.05 -20.33 8.29
C ALA A 144 20.57 -18.92 8.01
N GLY A 145 20.58 -18.07 9.04
CA GLY A 145 21.02 -16.68 8.94
C GLY A 145 19.99 -15.73 8.29
N MET A 146 18.75 -16.19 8.10
CA MET A 146 17.63 -15.33 7.68
C MET A 146 16.59 -15.21 8.80
N GLN A 147 15.97 -14.03 8.90
CA GLN A 147 14.78 -13.81 9.72
C GLN A 147 13.53 -13.95 8.85
N ALA A 148 12.55 -14.74 9.29
CA ALA A 148 11.28 -14.88 8.58
C ALA A 148 10.39 -13.65 8.79
N VAL A 149 9.68 -13.27 7.73
CA VAL A 149 8.63 -12.25 7.75
C VAL A 149 7.40 -12.84 7.07
N ALA A 150 6.41 -13.22 7.87
CA ALA A 150 5.14 -13.75 7.37
C ALA A 150 4.28 -12.60 6.85
N CYS A 151 3.98 -12.61 5.55
CA CYS A 151 3.18 -11.59 4.90
C CYS A 151 1.70 -12.00 4.89
N PRO A 152 0.76 -11.13 5.31
CA PRO A 152 -0.68 -11.45 5.30
C PRO A 152 -1.25 -11.68 3.90
N THR A 153 -0.64 -11.09 2.88
CA THR A 153 -1.04 -11.18 1.47
C THR A 153 0.16 -11.52 0.58
N ASN A 154 -0.10 -12.02 -0.62
CA ASN A 154 0.95 -12.33 -1.59
C ASN A 154 1.58 -11.07 -2.21
N ALA A 155 0.81 -10.01 -2.38
CA ALA A 155 1.31 -8.71 -2.78
C ALA A 155 1.54 -7.84 -1.54
N VAL A 156 2.76 -7.33 -1.40
CA VAL A 156 3.21 -6.49 -0.28
C VAL A 156 3.80 -5.21 -0.83
N TRP A 157 3.45 -4.08 -0.21
CA TRP A 157 4.07 -2.80 -0.53
C TRP A 157 5.13 -2.46 0.51
N MET A 158 6.39 -2.40 0.08
CA MET A 158 7.51 -1.94 0.90
C MET A 158 7.79 -0.46 0.64
N ILE A 159 7.72 0.34 1.69
CA ILE A 159 8.00 1.78 1.69
C ILE A 159 9.18 2.04 2.62
N GLY A 160 10.31 2.34 2.01
CA GLY A 160 11.56 2.68 2.66
C GLY A 160 11.75 4.17 2.85
N ARG A 161 12.27 4.58 4.01
CA ARG A 161 12.69 5.94 4.34
C ARG A 161 14.08 5.87 4.96
N LEU A 162 15.07 6.47 4.31
CA LEU A 162 16.45 6.47 4.75
C LEU A 162 16.84 7.92 5.09
N LEU A 163 17.26 8.18 6.33
CA LEU A 163 17.67 9.52 6.77
C LEU A 163 18.79 10.07 5.89
N VAL A 164 18.71 11.35 5.54
CA VAL A 164 19.74 12.10 4.84
C VAL A 164 20.20 13.24 5.73
N ASP A 165 21.50 13.34 6.01
CA ASP A 165 22.08 14.44 6.79
C ASP A 165 22.65 15.51 5.84
N GLY A 166 21.75 16.26 5.21
CA GLY A 166 22.09 17.29 4.22
C GLY A 166 22.52 16.76 2.85
N GLU A 167 22.67 17.65 1.87
CA GLU A 167 22.93 17.25 0.47
C GLU A 167 24.26 16.51 0.25
N ALA A 168 25.30 16.85 1.04
CA ALA A 168 26.61 16.22 0.94
C ALA A 168 26.60 14.71 1.28
N ASP A 169 25.56 14.27 1.99
CA ASP A 169 25.37 12.89 2.43
C ASP A 169 24.63 12.01 1.41
N LEU A 170 24.04 12.62 0.37
CA LEU A 170 23.30 11.91 -0.68
C LEU A 170 24.09 10.74 -1.31
N PRO A 171 25.39 10.85 -1.64
CA PRO A 171 26.14 9.72 -2.21
C PRO A 171 26.21 8.51 -1.28
N VAL A 172 26.27 8.72 0.04
CA VAL A 172 26.27 7.64 1.04
C VAL A 172 24.92 6.95 1.05
N VAL A 173 23.83 7.73 1.07
CA VAL A 173 22.47 7.17 1.05
C VAL A 173 22.15 6.47 -0.27
N HIS A 174 22.67 6.97 -1.40
CA HIS A 174 22.54 6.30 -2.69
C HIS A 174 23.21 4.92 -2.69
N ALA A 175 24.42 4.81 -2.12
CA ALA A 175 25.11 3.54 -1.98
C ALA A 175 24.35 2.55 -1.09
N LEU A 176 23.73 3.04 0.00
CA LEU A 176 22.85 2.22 0.85
C LEU A 176 21.61 1.73 0.09
N GLN A 177 20.94 2.60 -0.67
CA GLN A 177 19.82 2.19 -1.54
C GLN A 177 20.25 1.14 -2.56
N ASP A 178 21.43 1.27 -3.16
CA ASP A 178 21.98 0.33 -4.15
C ASP A 178 22.21 -1.06 -3.57
N ALA A 179 22.63 -1.12 -2.31
CA ALA A 179 22.90 -2.36 -1.62
C ALA A 179 21.63 -3.07 -1.10
N ILE A 180 20.46 -2.41 -1.08
CA ILE A 180 19.17 -3.09 -0.82
C ILE A 180 18.77 -3.89 -2.06
N ALA A 181 18.51 -5.19 -1.86
CA ALA A 181 18.17 -6.12 -2.94
C ALA A 181 17.03 -7.07 -2.57
N LEU A 182 16.27 -7.47 -3.59
CA LEU A 182 15.27 -8.53 -3.52
C LEU A 182 15.75 -9.71 -4.37
N ARG A 183 15.92 -10.87 -3.75
CA ARG A 183 16.45 -12.09 -4.38
C ARG A 183 15.53 -13.28 -4.17
N GLN A 184 15.62 -14.24 -5.06
CA GLN A 184 15.06 -15.58 -4.83
C GLN A 184 15.96 -16.34 -3.86
N LEU A 185 15.48 -17.48 -3.36
CA LEU A 185 16.24 -18.36 -2.47
C LEU A 185 17.54 -18.89 -3.11
N ASP A 186 17.60 -19.00 -4.44
CA ASP A 186 18.79 -19.41 -5.19
C ASP A 186 19.83 -18.28 -5.39
N GLY A 187 19.53 -17.06 -4.90
CA GLY A 187 20.39 -15.89 -5.00
C GLY A 187 20.23 -15.08 -6.30
N SER A 188 19.43 -15.54 -7.25
CA SER A 188 19.07 -14.74 -8.44
C SER A 188 18.19 -13.54 -8.06
N LEU A 189 18.10 -12.55 -8.94
CA LEU A 189 17.18 -11.42 -8.73
C LEU A 189 15.72 -11.91 -8.75
N ALA A 190 14.92 -11.42 -7.80
CA ALA A 190 13.51 -11.78 -7.70
C ALA A 190 12.61 -11.07 -8.73
N ALA A 191 13.13 -10.06 -9.43
CA ALA A 191 12.35 -9.22 -10.32
C ALA A 191 11.77 -9.99 -11.52
N PHE A 192 10.48 -9.81 -11.78
CA PHE A 192 9.81 -10.36 -12.96
C PHE A 192 8.69 -9.43 -13.46
N ALA A 193 8.32 -9.57 -14.73
CA ALA A 193 7.19 -8.83 -15.31
C ALA A 193 5.86 -9.40 -14.83
N PHE A 194 5.00 -8.54 -14.28
CA PHE A 194 3.70 -8.87 -13.72
C PHE A 194 2.64 -7.93 -14.31
N ASP A 195 1.49 -8.48 -14.68
CA ASP A 195 0.34 -7.71 -15.14
C ASP A 195 -0.38 -7.08 -13.95
N VAL A 196 -0.24 -5.77 -13.75
CA VAL A 196 -0.91 -5.06 -12.65
C VAL A 196 -2.40 -4.81 -12.91
N ALA A 197 -2.90 -5.19 -14.08
CA ALA A 197 -4.31 -5.09 -14.50
C ALA A 197 -4.85 -3.68 -14.66
N MET A 198 -4.04 -2.63 -14.50
CA MET A 198 -4.52 -1.26 -14.36
C MET A 198 -3.53 -0.27 -14.96
N GLN A 199 -4.05 0.79 -15.58
CA GLN A 199 -3.24 1.92 -16.02
C GLN A 199 -3.08 2.98 -14.92
N PRO A 200 -1.95 3.73 -14.90
CA PRO A 200 -1.70 4.77 -13.91
C PRO A 200 -2.73 5.91 -13.88
N GLU A 201 -3.34 6.22 -15.02
CA GLU A 201 -4.33 7.29 -15.22
C GLU A 201 -5.76 6.89 -14.84
N GLU A 202 -5.99 5.62 -14.49
CA GLU A 202 -7.28 5.19 -13.99
C GLU A 202 -7.56 5.81 -12.61
N HIS A 203 -8.80 6.28 -12.44
CA HIS A 203 -9.26 6.96 -11.24
C HIS A 203 -10.53 6.32 -10.70
N LEU A 204 -10.82 6.56 -9.42
CA LEU A 204 -12.11 6.18 -8.84
C LEU A 204 -13.25 6.94 -9.52
N GLY A 205 -14.37 6.27 -9.72
CA GLY A 205 -15.60 6.88 -10.26
C GLY A 205 -16.38 6.00 -11.22
N ASP A 206 -15.76 4.95 -11.76
CA ASP A 206 -16.44 3.91 -12.54
C ASP A 206 -16.66 2.66 -11.67
N ALA A 207 -17.91 2.37 -11.33
CA ALA A 207 -18.28 1.25 -10.47
C ALA A 207 -18.04 -0.13 -11.10
N ARG A 208 -18.16 -0.24 -12.44
CA ARG A 208 -17.81 -1.48 -13.15
C ARG A 208 -16.32 -1.73 -13.04
N ARG A 209 -15.52 -0.70 -13.30
CA ARG A 209 -14.08 -0.81 -13.21
C ARG A 209 -13.60 -1.07 -11.79
N PHE A 210 -14.23 -0.43 -10.81
CA PHE A 210 -14.01 -0.70 -9.40
C PHE A 210 -14.22 -2.18 -9.06
N ALA A 211 -15.36 -2.74 -9.45
CA ALA A 211 -15.67 -4.15 -9.19
C ALA A 211 -14.69 -5.10 -9.90
N GLU A 212 -14.33 -4.83 -11.16
CA GLU A 212 -13.36 -5.64 -11.91
C GLU A 212 -12.00 -5.70 -11.20
N VAL A 213 -11.47 -4.54 -10.80
CA VAL A 213 -10.17 -4.44 -10.12
C VAL A 213 -10.25 -5.13 -8.75
N VAL A 214 -11.26 -4.80 -7.94
CA VAL A 214 -11.43 -5.38 -6.60
C VAL A 214 -11.57 -6.90 -6.67
N ASN A 215 -12.43 -7.43 -7.55
CA ASN A 215 -12.70 -8.87 -7.65
C ASN A 215 -11.47 -9.65 -8.10
N ARG A 216 -10.62 -9.05 -8.96
CA ARG A 216 -9.32 -9.61 -9.31
C ARG A 216 -8.38 -9.66 -8.10
N VAL A 217 -8.17 -8.53 -7.42
CA VAL A 217 -7.15 -8.45 -6.37
C VAL A 217 -7.56 -9.17 -5.08
N VAL A 218 -8.85 -9.35 -4.79
CA VAL A 218 -9.34 -10.26 -3.74
C VAL A 218 -8.92 -11.70 -4.03
N GLY A 219 -8.90 -12.11 -5.30
CA GLY A 219 -8.39 -13.42 -5.70
C GLY A 219 -6.88 -13.56 -5.58
N GLU A 220 -6.14 -12.52 -5.95
CA GLU A 220 -4.66 -12.48 -5.83
C GLU A 220 -4.21 -12.43 -4.37
N ASN A 221 -5.01 -11.80 -3.50
CA ASN A 221 -4.73 -11.54 -2.10
C ASN A 221 -5.93 -11.90 -1.21
N PRO A 222 -6.22 -13.21 -1.04
CA PRO A 222 -7.33 -13.64 -0.22
C PRO A 222 -7.23 -13.07 1.20
N PRO A 223 -8.31 -12.49 1.74
CA PRO A 223 -8.33 -12.05 3.13
C PRO A 223 -8.15 -13.25 4.08
N LEU A 224 -7.59 -13.01 5.27
CA LEU A 224 -7.41 -14.04 6.29
C LEU A 224 -8.42 -13.86 7.43
N GLY A 225 -8.68 -14.94 8.17
CA GLY A 225 -9.48 -14.89 9.39
C GLY A 225 -10.94 -14.44 9.16
N ALA A 226 -11.45 -13.59 10.05
CA ALA A 226 -12.84 -13.13 10.03
C ALA A 226 -13.19 -12.29 8.79
N GLU A 227 -12.21 -11.54 8.25
CA GLU A 227 -12.39 -10.67 7.08
C GLU A 227 -12.77 -11.47 5.83
N ALA A 228 -12.36 -12.75 5.75
CA ALA A 228 -12.75 -13.63 4.66
C ALA A 228 -14.27 -13.89 4.57
N ALA A 229 -14.93 -14.04 5.71
CA ALA A 229 -16.38 -14.23 5.74
C ALA A 229 -17.13 -12.95 5.36
N GLU A 230 -16.59 -11.80 5.75
CA GLU A 230 -17.17 -10.48 5.43
C GLU A 230 -17.08 -10.18 3.94
N ILE A 231 -15.91 -10.39 3.31
CA ILE A 231 -15.77 -10.23 1.86
C ILE A 231 -16.66 -11.22 1.10
N ALA A 232 -16.75 -12.47 1.55
CA ALA A 232 -17.61 -13.47 0.92
C ALA A 232 -19.10 -13.03 0.92
N ALA A 233 -19.55 -12.33 1.96
CA ALA A 233 -20.92 -11.81 2.05
C ALA A 233 -21.23 -10.71 1.03
N PHE A 234 -20.21 -10.05 0.47
CA PHE A 234 -20.38 -9.01 -0.57
C PHE A 234 -20.63 -9.57 -1.98
N ALA A 235 -20.58 -10.89 -2.17
CA ALA A 235 -20.91 -11.51 -3.45
C ALA A 235 -22.33 -11.15 -3.93
N GLU A 236 -23.27 -10.98 -2.99
CA GLU A 236 -24.64 -10.54 -3.26
C GLU A 236 -24.73 -9.16 -3.92
N VAL A 237 -23.74 -8.29 -3.69
CA VAL A 237 -23.66 -6.94 -4.26
C VAL A 237 -22.58 -6.81 -5.34
N GLY A 238 -22.06 -7.93 -5.84
CA GLY A 238 -21.14 -7.98 -6.98
C GLY A 238 -19.65 -7.93 -6.63
N ILE A 239 -19.28 -8.03 -5.35
CA ILE A 239 -17.87 -8.01 -4.92
C ILE A 239 -17.42 -9.38 -4.42
N GLY A 240 -16.28 -9.86 -4.92
CA GLY A 240 -15.69 -11.14 -4.51
C GLY A 240 -14.89 -11.82 -5.62
N HIS A 241 -14.04 -12.79 -5.25
CA HIS A 241 -13.24 -13.55 -6.21
C HIS A 241 -14.14 -14.28 -7.23
N GLY A 242 -13.83 -14.12 -8.52
CA GLY A 242 -14.56 -14.78 -9.61
C GLY A 242 -15.96 -14.22 -9.88
N ILE A 243 -16.39 -13.16 -9.18
CA ILE A 243 -17.69 -12.53 -9.38
C ILE A 243 -17.65 -11.58 -10.58
N VAL A 244 -18.63 -11.73 -11.47
CA VAL A 244 -18.93 -10.76 -12.54
C VAL A 244 -20.25 -10.08 -12.17
N PRO A 245 -20.25 -8.78 -11.79
CA PRO A 245 -21.46 -8.10 -11.36
C PRO A 245 -22.49 -7.97 -12.48
N THR A 246 -23.75 -8.19 -12.13
CA THR A 246 -24.90 -7.86 -12.99
C THR A 246 -25.05 -6.33 -13.16
N PRO A 247 -25.77 -5.84 -14.19
CA PRO A 247 -26.03 -4.40 -14.33
C PRO A 247 -26.66 -3.76 -13.08
N GLN A 248 -27.60 -4.46 -12.43
CA GLN A 248 -28.25 -3.97 -11.21
C GLN A 248 -27.25 -3.85 -10.04
N GLN A 249 -26.31 -4.80 -9.91
CA GLN A 249 -25.26 -4.70 -8.89
C GLN A 249 -24.29 -3.57 -9.20
N ILE A 250 -23.98 -3.31 -10.47
CA ILE A 250 -23.20 -2.13 -10.87
C ILE A 250 -23.89 -0.83 -10.48
N ASP A 251 -25.21 -0.70 -10.70
CA ASP A 251 -25.96 0.49 -10.29
C ASP A 251 -25.95 0.69 -8.76
N LEU A 252 -26.06 -0.40 -8.00
CA LEU A 252 -25.95 -0.38 -6.54
C LEU A 252 -24.54 0.07 -6.09
N LEU A 253 -23.50 -0.46 -6.73
CA LEU A 253 -22.10 -0.10 -6.44
C LEU A 253 -21.80 1.34 -6.85
N ASP A 254 -22.37 1.86 -7.95
CA ASP A 254 -22.20 3.27 -8.37
C ASP A 254 -22.79 4.23 -7.32
N ALA A 255 -24.02 3.97 -6.88
CA ALA A 255 -24.64 4.76 -5.82
C ALA A 255 -23.84 4.70 -4.51
N ALA A 256 -23.38 3.51 -4.12
CA ALA A 256 -22.54 3.30 -2.94
C ALA A 256 -21.21 4.03 -3.06
N LEU A 257 -20.50 3.88 -4.18
CA LEU A 257 -19.20 4.50 -4.43
C LEU A 257 -19.27 6.01 -4.38
N ARG A 258 -20.26 6.62 -5.05
CA ARG A 258 -20.47 8.08 -4.98
C ARG A 258 -20.72 8.56 -3.55
N GLY A 259 -21.59 7.85 -2.81
CA GLY A 259 -21.89 8.19 -1.43
C GLY A 259 -20.68 8.09 -0.51
N VAL A 260 -19.93 6.99 -0.59
CA VAL A 260 -18.73 6.78 0.23
C VAL A 260 -17.66 7.81 -0.09
N LEU A 261 -17.38 8.09 -1.37
CA LEU A 261 -16.38 9.10 -1.75
C LEU A 261 -16.76 10.51 -1.31
N ALA A 262 -18.05 10.86 -1.38
CA ALA A 262 -18.55 12.13 -0.87
C ALA A 262 -18.37 12.24 0.66
N ASP A 263 -18.56 11.15 1.40
CA ASP A 263 -18.37 11.12 2.85
C ASP A 263 -16.90 11.19 3.24
N LEU A 264 -16.02 10.45 2.56
CA LEU A 264 -14.57 10.47 2.81
C LEU A 264 -13.90 11.79 2.41
N ALA A 265 -14.56 12.61 1.58
CA ALA A 265 -14.10 13.95 1.24
C ALA A 265 -14.37 14.99 2.34
N LYS A 266 -15.21 14.66 3.33
CA LYS A 266 -15.51 15.57 4.43
C LYS A 266 -14.31 15.66 5.39
N PRO A 267 -13.92 16.87 5.83
CA PRO A 267 -12.91 17.04 6.87
C PRO A 267 -13.28 16.25 8.11
N GLN A 268 -12.30 15.57 8.72
CA GLN A 268 -12.52 14.85 9.97
C GLN A 268 -12.36 15.81 11.16
N PRO A 269 -13.25 15.76 12.15
CA PRO A 269 -13.05 16.49 13.39
C PRO A 269 -11.81 15.95 14.12
N SER A 270 -11.10 16.83 14.83
CA SER A 270 -9.96 16.45 15.66
C SER A 270 -10.19 16.82 17.12
N ASP A 271 -9.89 15.86 17.99
CA ASP A 271 -9.97 16.02 19.45
C ASP A 271 -8.70 16.62 20.06
N MET A 272 -7.64 16.87 19.28
CA MET A 272 -6.38 17.43 19.82
C MET A 272 -6.46 18.92 20.16
N GLY A 273 -7.48 19.64 19.67
CA GLY A 273 -7.66 21.07 19.92
C GLY A 273 -6.63 21.96 19.20
N GLY A 274 -6.86 23.28 19.21
CA GLY A 274 -5.91 24.27 18.68
C GLY A 274 -5.59 24.15 17.19
N GLY A 275 -6.50 23.60 16.38
CA GLY A 275 -6.31 23.40 14.94
C GLY A 275 -5.49 22.16 14.55
N TRP A 276 -5.01 21.38 15.52
CA TRP A 276 -4.21 20.19 15.27
C TRP A 276 -5.07 18.95 15.04
N ALA A 277 -4.66 18.08 14.13
CA ALA A 277 -5.27 16.79 13.83
C ALA A 277 -4.23 15.69 13.62
N MET A 278 -4.50 14.49 14.16
CA MET A 278 -3.72 13.29 13.86
C MET A 278 -4.46 12.51 12.78
N SER A 279 -3.96 12.59 11.56
CA SER A 279 -4.70 12.11 10.39
C SER A 279 -4.60 10.60 10.17
N VAL A 280 -3.65 9.95 10.85
CA VAL A 280 -3.44 8.51 10.81
C VAL A 280 -3.19 8.01 12.22
N ASP A 281 -4.10 7.18 12.73
CA ASP A 281 -3.94 6.44 13.98
C ASP A 281 -4.13 4.94 13.72
N VAL A 282 -3.10 4.34 13.12
CA VAL A 282 -3.01 2.89 12.94
C VAL A 282 -1.73 2.41 13.61
N ARG A 283 -1.78 1.25 14.25
CA ARG A 283 -0.59 0.60 14.82
C ARG A 283 -0.10 -0.48 13.88
N GLU A 284 -0.70 -1.66 13.97
CA GLU A 284 -0.35 -2.84 13.17
C GLU A 284 -1.52 -3.28 12.25
N SER A 285 -2.73 -2.80 12.52
CA SER A 285 -3.94 -3.08 11.74
C SER A 285 -5.04 -2.08 12.11
N PHE A 286 -5.98 -1.86 11.19
CA PHE A 286 -7.23 -1.14 11.47
C PHE A 286 -8.28 -2.02 12.18
N GLY A 287 -8.03 -3.34 12.29
CA GLY A 287 -9.03 -4.29 12.77
C GLY A 287 -10.31 -4.18 11.95
N SER A 288 -11.45 -4.08 12.63
CA SER A 288 -12.76 -3.89 12.00
C SER A 288 -13.11 -2.42 11.71
N ASN A 289 -12.18 -1.46 11.87
CA ASN A 289 -12.42 -0.05 11.55
C ASN A 289 -12.22 0.24 10.06
N TYR A 290 -13.07 -0.38 9.23
CA TYR A 290 -12.96 -0.30 7.78
C TYR A 290 -13.17 1.11 7.23
N LEU A 291 -13.97 1.94 7.90
CA LEU A 291 -14.16 3.33 7.50
C LEU A 291 -12.86 4.14 7.65
N GLN A 292 -12.15 3.98 8.77
CA GLN A 292 -10.85 4.62 8.97
C GLN A 292 -9.82 4.08 7.97
N ARG A 293 -9.81 2.77 7.72
CA ARG A 293 -8.93 2.16 6.70
C ARG A 293 -9.19 2.74 5.31
N ALA A 294 -10.45 2.86 4.91
CA ALA A 294 -10.86 3.46 3.63
C ALA A 294 -10.44 4.94 3.53
N LEU A 295 -10.61 5.70 4.61
CA LEU A 295 -10.17 7.10 4.70
C LEU A 295 -8.65 7.22 4.51
N VAL A 296 -7.86 6.42 5.25
CA VAL A 296 -6.40 6.41 5.15
C VAL A 296 -5.95 5.95 3.77
N ALA A 297 -6.56 4.90 3.22
CA ALA A 297 -6.22 4.40 1.88
C ALA A 297 -6.49 5.44 0.77
N ARG A 298 -7.48 6.30 0.93
CA ARG A 298 -7.77 7.36 -0.05
C ARG A 298 -6.88 8.59 0.14
N ASN A 299 -6.70 9.03 1.39
CA ASN A 299 -6.13 10.35 1.68
C ASN A 299 -4.67 10.31 2.14
N TYR A 300 -4.20 9.18 2.69
CA TYR A 300 -2.89 9.03 3.34
C TYR A 300 -2.25 7.67 3.05
N ILE A 301 -2.48 7.12 1.84
CA ILE A 301 -2.03 5.78 1.48
C ILE A 301 -0.51 5.64 1.65
N GLY A 302 -0.07 4.50 2.18
CA GLY A 302 1.35 4.28 2.49
C GLY A 302 1.82 4.94 3.80
N ALA A 303 0.89 5.44 4.62
CA ALA A 303 1.22 5.85 5.97
C ALA A 303 1.73 4.65 6.79
N LEU A 304 2.77 4.91 7.58
CA LEU A 304 3.30 3.96 8.53
C LEU A 304 2.48 4.03 9.81
N GLY A 305 2.41 2.94 10.57
CA GLY A 305 1.81 2.97 11.89
C GLY A 305 2.49 3.94 12.86
N VAL A 306 1.72 4.42 13.84
CA VAL A 306 2.03 5.52 14.76
C VAL A 306 3.27 5.28 15.62
N GLN A 307 3.64 4.02 15.84
CA GLN A 307 4.88 3.65 16.54
C GLN A 307 6.14 3.96 15.73
N GLU A 308 6.01 4.09 14.40
CA GLU A 308 7.10 4.41 13.49
C GLU A 308 7.10 5.88 13.09
N ALA A 309 5.93 6.42 12.73
CA ALA A 309 5.79 7.83 12.35
C ALA A 309 4.42 8.37 12.76
N MET A 310 4.43 9.53 13.41
CA MET A 310 3.22 10.27 13.75
C MET A 310 2.97 11.38 12.72
N TYR A 311 1.74 11.46 12.21
CA TYR A 311 1.34 12.43 11.20
C TYR A 311 0.40 13.46 11.83
N VAL A 312 0.99 14.50 12.40
CA VAL A 312 0.27 15.59 13.06
C VAL A 312 0.25 16.79 12.12
N MET A 313 -0.94 17.25 11.77
CA MET A 313 -1.16 18.37 10.86
C MET A 313 -1.95 19.48 11.56
N ALA A 314 -1.71 20.72 11.15
CA ALA A 314 -2.58 21.84 11.46
C ALA A 314 -3.01 22.51 10.15
N ASP A 315 -4.30 22.76 10.01
CA ASP A 315 -4.87 23.57 8.92
C ASP A 315 -5.39 24.92 9.41
N ARG A 316 -5.32 25.17 10.73
CA ARG A 316 -5.78 26.38 11.40
C ARG A 316 -4.75 26.91 12.38
N GLY A 317 -4.74 28.23 12.56
CA GLY A 317 -3.96 28.95 13.56
C GLY A 317 -4.52 28.77 14.98
N GLY A 318 -3.79 29.28 15.97
CA GLY A 318 -4.20 29.25 17.38
C GLY A 318 -5.45 30.09 17.70
N ASP A 319 -5.85 30.97 16.77
CA ASP A 319 -7.09 31.73 16.76
C ASP A 319 -8.26 30.97 16.09
N GLY A 320 -7.99 29.80 15.51
CA GLY A 320 -8.98 28.98 14.82
C GLY A 320 -9.22 29.35 13.36
N GLU A 321 -8.54 30.37 12.81
CA GLU A 321 -8.65 30.74 11.40
C GLU A 321 -7.79 29.82 10.51
N PRO A 322 -8.15 29.59 9.23
CA PRO A 322 -7.31 28.82 8.30
C PRO A 322 -5.90 29.42 8.17
N LEU A 323 -4.87 28.56 8.08
CA LEU A 323 -3.50 29.00 7.79
C LEU A 323 -3.38 29.55 6.36
N ASP A 324 -2.63 30.65 6.18
CA ASP A 324 -2.40 31.35 4.88
C ASP A 324 -1.00 31.15 4.28
#